data_AF-A0A8E4FGE9-F1
#
_entry.id   AF-A0A8E4FGE9-F1
#
_cell.length_a   1.000
_cell.length_b   1.000
_cell.length_c   1.000
_cell.angle_alpha   90.00
_cell.angle_beta   90.00
_cell.angle_gamma   90.00
#
_symmetry.space_group_name_H-M   'P 1'
#
loop_
_entity.id
_entity.type
_entity.pdbx_description
1 polymer ?
#
loop_
_entity_poly.entity_id
_entity_poly.type
_entity_poly.pdbx_seq_one_letter_code
_entity_poly.pdbx_strand_id
1 'polypeptide(L)'
;MKYIQYFSGITLLLLLTACAKAPDYQGTWKNTLENPKLENSLVISKNGDNYLITNTLKDKATGKTEKKNPVPASVSKNGLLEVNAGAGVVDFAIDEKTGNLVGSGSIYKKAK
;
A
#
# COMPACT_ATOMS: atom_id res chain seq x y z
N MET A 1 21.51 35.95 51.92
CA MET A 1 20.48 35.58 50.94
C MET A 1 20.84 36.19 49.59
N LYS A 2 20.98 35.39 48.53
CA LYS A 2 20.84 35.85 47.13
C LYS A 2 20.67 34.63 46.23
N TYR A 3 19.73 34.75 45.32
CA TYR A 3 18.85 33.69 44.83
C TYR A 3 19.47 32.87 43.70
N ILE A 4 19.35 31.54 43.80
CA ILE A 4 19.56 30.62 42.68
C ILE A 4 18.36 30.77 41.75
N GLN A 5 18.57 31.36 40.57
CA GLN A 5 17.54 31.42 39.53
C GLN A 5 17.59 30.13 38.71
N TYR A 6 16.65 29.23 39.01
CA TYR A 6 16.34 28.10 38.15
C TYR A 6 15.70 28.62 36.86
N PHE A 7 16.49 28.72 35.79
CA PHE A 7 15.94 28.85 34.45
C PHE A 7 15.39 27.47 34.05
N SER A 8 14.12 27.25 34.43
CA SER A 8 13.29 26.17 33.90
C SER A 8 12.98 26.49 32.44
N GLY A 9 13.92 26.17 31.55
CA GLY A 9 13.70 26.19 30.11
C GLY A 9 12.72 25.09 29.76
N ILE A 10 11.44 25.45 29.64
CA ILE A 10 10.43 24.59 29.01
C ILE A 10 10.91 24.38 27.57
N THR A 11 11.58 23.26 27.33
CA THR A 11 11.73 22.70 25.99
C THR A 11 10.33 22.35 25.52
N LEU A 12 9.72 23.25 24.76
CA LEU A 12 8.52 22.99 24.00
C LEU A 12 8.88 21.89 22.99
N LEU A 13 8.67 20.63 23.38
CA LEU A 13 8.60 19.50 22.45
C LEU A 13 7.42 19.79 21.53
N LEU A 14 7.70 20.45 20.41
CA LEU A 14 6.85 20.42 19.23
C LEU A 14 6.82 18.96 18.76
N LEU A 15 5.96 18.16 19.37
CA LEU A 15 5.50 16.89 18.84
C LEU A 15 4.81 17.22 17.51
N LEU A 16 5.62 17.30 16.45
CA LEU A 16 5.17 17.22 15.09
C LEU A 16 4.47 15.86 14.97
N THR A 17 3.16 15.83 15.23
CA THR A 17 2.31 14.75 14.79
C THR A 17 2.31 14.82 13.27
N ALA A 18 3.35 14.27 12.65
CA ALA A 18 3.35 13.99 11.24
C ALA A 18 2.22 12.99 11.04
N CYS A 19 1.04 13.50 10.68
CA CYS A 19 -0.01 12.70 10.08
C CYS A 19 0.62 12.19 8.77
N ALA A 20 1.28 11.02 8.85
CA ALA A 20 1.96 10.44 7.73
C ALA A 20 0.91 10.24 6.64
N LYS A 21 1.01 11.03 5.57
CA LYS A 21 0.13 10.87 4.42
C LYS A 21 0.30 9.45 3.92
N ALA A 22 -0.80 8.72 3.80
CA ALA A 22 -0.76 7.36 3.29
C ALA A 22 -0.04 7.30 1.94
N PRO A 23 0.72 6.23 1.68
CA PRO A 23 1.47 6.12 0.45
C PRO A 23 0.54 6.05 -0.76
N ASP A 24 1.02 6.48 -1.92
CA ASP A 24 0.25 6.36 -3.17
C ASP A 24 0.35 4.92 -3.70
N TYR A 25 -0.76 4.19 -3.61
CA TYR A 25 -0.87 2.81 -4.06
C TYR A 25 -1.04 2.65 -5.56
N GLN A 26 -1.27 3.74 -6.30
CA GLN A 26 -1.51 3.69 -7.74
C GLN A 26 -0.34 3.04 -8.49
N GLY A 27 -0.68 2.13 -9.42
CA GLY A 27 0.27 1.51 -10.32
C GLY A 27 -0.10 0.09 -10.69
N THR A 28 0.74 -0.51 -11.54
CA THR A 28 0.71 -1.95 -11.79
C THR A 28 1.76 -2.62 -10.92
N TRP A 29 1.37 -3.64 -10.19
CA TRP A 29 2.17 -4.35 -9.20
C TRP A 29 2.27 -5.81 -9.61
N LYS A 30 3.45 -6.27 -10.04
CA LYS A 30 3.69 -7.64 -10.50
C LYS A 30 4.06 -8.53 -9.33
N ASN A 31 3.40 -9.67 -9.19
CA ASN A 31 3.69 -10.64 -8.14
C ASN A 31 5.14 -11.14 -8.29
N THR A 32 5.89 -11.20 -7.20
CA THR A 32 7.28 -11.68 -7.21
C THR A 32 7.38 -13.19 -7.21
N LEU A 33 6.32 -13.90 -6.83
CA LEU A 33 6.28 -15.35 -6.92
C LEU A 33 6.18 -15.77 -8.39
N GLU A 34 7.26 -16.34 -8.91
CA GLU A 34 7.29 -16.82 -10.27
C GLU A 34 6.43 -18.07 -10.43
N ASN A 35 5.49 -18.03 -11.37
CA ASN A 35 4.76 -19.19 -11.83
C ASN A 35 5.16 -19.49 -13.30
N PRO A 36 5.46 -20.76 -13.66
CA PRO A 36 5.96 -21.10 -14.99
C PRO A 36 4.92 -20.88 -16.10
N LYS A 37 3.63 -20.83 -15.77
CA LYS A 37 2.52 -20.72 -16.73
C LYS A 37 1.83 -19.35 -16.70
N LEU A 38 1.75 -18.73 -15.53
CA LEU A 38 0.99 -17.51 -15.32
C LEU A 38 1.87 -16.38 -14.77
N GLU A 39 1.67 -15.17 -15.29
CA GLU A 39 2.10 -13.94 -14.62
C GLU A 39 0.91 -13.34 -13.91
N ASN A 40 1.09 -12.96 -12.65
CA ASN A 40 0.06 -12.28 -11.87
C ASN A 40 0.45 -10.83 -11.60
N SER A 41 -0.51 -9.92 -11.74
CA SER A 41 -0.32 -8.52 -11.37
C SER A 41 -1.61 -7.91 -10.83
N LEU A 42 -1.46 -6.95 -9.91
CA LEU A 42 -2.53 -6.10 -9.43
C LEU A 42 -2.41 -4.74 -10.11
N VAL A 43 -3.48 -4.29 -10.76
CA VAL A 43 -3.59 -2.92 -11.26
C VAL A 43 -4.41 -2.14 -10.27
N ILE A 44 -3.77 -1.16 -9.61
CA ILE A 44 -4.40 -0.27 -8.64
C ILE A 44 -4.56 1.10 -9.28
N SER A 45 -5.80 1.53 -9.45
CA SER A 45 -6.16 2.82 -10.06
C SER A 45 -6.93 3.70 -9.07
N LYS A 46 -6.72 5.01 -9.10
CA LYS A 46 -7.51 5.95 -8.30
C LYS A 46 -8.95 6.03 -8.80
N ASN A 47 -9.87 6.22 -7.87
CA ASN A 47 -11.29 6.46 -8.09
C ASN A 47 -11.77 7.49 -7.06
N GLY A 48 -11.56 8.78 -7.36
CA GLY A 48 -11.68 9.86 -6.39
C GLY A 48 -10.64 9.71 -5.27
N ASP A 49 -11.10 9.73 -4.01
CA ASP A 49 -10.26 9.52 -2.82
C ASP A 49 -10.00 8.03 -2.53
N ASN A 50 -10.66 7.13 -3.26
CA ASN A 50 -10.54 5.67 -3.12
C ASN A 50 -9.74 5.06 -4.27
N TYR A 51 -9.65 3.74 -4.27
CA TYR A 51 -8.99 2.95 -5.30
C TYR A 51 -9.91 1.86 -5.86
N LEU A 52 -9.57 1.41 -7.06
CA LEU A 52 -10.06 0.17 -7.65
C LEU A 52 -8.86 -0.75 -7.88
N ILE A 53 -8.99 -1.99 -7.46
CA ILE A 53 -7.96 -3.02 -7.68
C ILE A 53 -8.47 -4.04 -8.67
N THR A 54 -7.70 -4.26 -9.72
CA THR A 54 -7.99 -5.25 -10.76
C THR A 54 -6.90 -6.31 -10.74
N ASN A 55 -7.27 -7.55 -10.41
CA ASN A 55 -6.36 -8.67 -10.53
C ASN A 55 -6.24 -9.09 -12.01
N THR A 56 -5.02 -9.17 -12.51
CA THR A 56 -4.71 -9.50 -13.90
C THR A 56 -3.82 -10.74 -13.95
N LEU A 57 -4.25 -11.73 -14.73
CA LEU A 57 -3.50 -12.97 -15.01
C LEU A 57 -3.13 -12.97 -16.49
N LYS A 58 -1.86 -13.20 -16.78
CA LYS A 58 -1.38 -13.37 -18.15
C LYS A 58 -0.81 -14.76 -18.32
N ASP A 59 -1.32 -15.48 -19.30
CA ASP A 59 -0.78 -16.76 -19.72
C ASP A 59 0.53 -16.54 -20.48
N LYS A 60 1.62 -17.18 -20.03
CA LYS A 60 2.96 -17.01 -20.59
C LYS A 60 3.12 -17.68 -21.96
N ALA A 61 2.37 -18.75 -22.24
CA ALA A 61 2.50 -19.51 -23.48
C ALA A 61 1.74 -18.84 -24.64
N THR A 62 0.54 -18.33 -24.36
CA THR A 62 -0.38 -17.74 -25.34
C THR A 62 -0.33 -16.22 -25.35
N GLY A 63 0.22 -15.60 -24.30
CA GLY A 63 0.19 -14.15 -24.10
C GLY A 63 -1.19 -13.60 -23.72
N LYS A 64 -2.22 -14.45 -23.64
CA LYS A 64 -3.60 -14.04 -23.34
C LYS A 64 -3.67 -13.47 -21.92
N THR A 65 -4.32 -12.32 -21.80
CA THR A 65 -4.52 -11.62 -20.52
C THR A 65 -5.98 -11.72 -20.09
N GLU A 66 -6.21 -12.16 -18.87
CA GLU A 66 -7.50 -12.15 -18.19
C GLU A 66 -7.47 -11.08 -17.09
N LYS A 67 -8.47 -10.20 -17.09
CA LYS A 67 -8.68 -9.19 -16.05
C LYS A 67 -9.92 -9.57 -15.26
N LYS A 68 -9.77 -9.70 -13.94
CA LYS A 68 -10.92 -9.89 -13.04
C LYS A 68 -11.70 -8.59 -12.89
N ASN A 69 -12.92 -8.68 -12.36
CA ASN A 69 -13.71 -7.48 -12.09
C ASN A 69 -12.98 -6.60 -11.07
N PRO A 70 -12.94 -5.26 -11.27
CA PRO A 70 -12.37 -4.35 -10.30
C PRO A 70 -13.12 -4.43 -8.96
N VAL A 71 -12.36 -4.45 -7.86
CA VAL A 71 -12.90 -4.39 -6.49
C VAL A 71 -12.55 -3.04 -5.86
N PRO A 72 -13.49 -2.40 -5.14
CA PRO A 72 -13.24 -1.16 -4.44
C PRO A 72 -12.27 -1.38 -3.27
N ALA A 73 -11.42 -0.39 -3.06
CA ALA A 73 -10.46 -0.35 -1.98
C ALA A 73 -10.34 1.06 -1.41
N SER A 74 -10.07 1.16 -0.11
CA SER A 74 -9.93 2.43 0.61
C SER A 74 -8.72 2.38 1.52
N VAL A 75 -8.12 3.53 1.78
CA VAL A 75 -7.02 3.64 2.73
C VAL A 75 -7.59 3.74 4.14
N SER A 76 -7.21 2.82 5.03
CA SER A 76 -7.61 2.82 6.42
C SER A 76 -6.96 3.96 7.20
N LYS A 77 -7.42 4.17 8.43
CA LYS A 77 -6.82 5.17 9.34
C LYS A 77 -5.34 4.92 9.63
N ASN A 78 -4.88 3.68 9.47
CA ASN A 78 -3.50 3.28 9.67
C ASN A 78 -2.65 3.42 8.40
N GLY A 79 -3.22 3.93 7.31
CA GLY A 79 -2.53 4.12 6.03
C GLY A 79 -2.43 2.86 5.19
N LEU A 80 -3.11 1.76 5.56
CA LEU A 80 -3.14 0.51 4.80
C LEU A 80 -4.22 0.55 3.73
N LEU A 81 -3.99 -0.05 2.57
CA LEU A 81 -5.00 -0.18 1.53
C LEU A 81 -5.87 -1.42 1.82
N GLU A 82 -7.10 -1.20 2.25
CA GLU A 82 -8.07 -2.24 2.57
C GLU A 82 -8.94 -2.57 1.36
N VAL A 83 -9.08 -3.86 1.07
CA VAL A 83 -9.89 -4.38 -0.04
C VAL A 83 -10.94 -5.31 0.53
N ASN A 84 -12.21 -5.08 0.19
CA ASN A 84 -13.25 -6.04 0.51
C ASN A 84 -13.32 -7.10 -0.61
N ALA A 85 -12.70 -8.25 -0.38
CA ALA A 85 -12.58 -9.32 -1.36
C ALA A 85 -13.71 -10.37 -1.26
N GLY A 86 -14.86 -10.03 -0.67
CA GLY A 86 -16.04 -10.90 -0.51
C GLY A 86 -15.88 -12.01 0.54
N ALA A 87 -14.71 -12.64 0.62
CA ALA A 87 -14.34 -13.61 1.65
C ALA A 87 -13.79 -12.97 2.94
N GLY A 88 -13.59 -11.65 2.93
CA GLY A 88 -13.02 -10.89 4.04
C GLY A 88 -12.37 -9.59 3.57
N VAL A 89 -11.86 -8.84 4.54
CA VAL A 89 -11.02 -7.66 4.29
C VAL A 89 -9.58 -8.11 4.14
N VAL A 90 -8.91 -7.63 3.09
CA VAL A 90 -7.49 -7.87 2.83
C VAL A 90 -6.76 -6.55 2.83
N ASP A 91 -5.68 -6.47 3.61
CA ASP A 91 -4.87 -5.26 3.72
C ASP A 91 -3.63 -5.37 2.84
N PHE A 92 -3.27 -4.24 2.22
CA PHE A 92 -2.02 -4.06 1.52
C PHE A 92 -1.21 -2.89 2.11
N ALA A 93 0.08 -3.13 2.30
CA ALA A 93 1.06 -2.13 2.72
C ALA A 93 2.11 -1.95 1.62
N ILE A 94 2.72 -0.77 1.54
CA ILE A 94 3.99 -0.61 0.82
C ILE A 94 5.12 -0.75 1.85
N ASP A 95 5.97 -1.76 1.68
CA ASP A 95 7.16 -1.93 2.50
C ASP A 95 8.11 -0.76 2.23
N GLU A 96 8.38 0.05 3.25
CA GLU A 96 9.15 1.30 3.11
C GLU A 96 10.60 1.09 2.67
N LYS A 97 11.19 -0.08 2.97
CA LYS A 97 12.59 -0.39 2.64
C LYS A 97 12.75 -0.78 1.18
N THR A 98 11.79 -1.53 0.65
CA THR A 98 11.87 -2.14 -0.68
C THR A 98 10.99 -1.46 -1.72
N GLY A 99 10.01 -0.67 -1.27
CA GLY A 99 8.98 -0.07 -2.12
C GLY A 99 8.00 -1.09 -2.70
N ASN A 100 8.01 -2.33 -2.22
CA ASN A 100 7.13 -3.39 -2.70
C ASN A 100 5.75 -3.31 -2.02
N LEU A 101 4.71 -3.65 -2.77
CA LEU A 101 3.38 -3.86 -2.21
C LEU A 101 3.32 -5.24 -1.57
N VAL A 102 2.88 -5.34 -0.32
CA VAL A 102 2.77 -6.58 0.45
C VAL A 102 1.34 -6.74 0.92
N GLY A 103 0.73 -7.90 0.68
CA GLY A 103 -0.65 -8.18 1.08
C GLY A 103 -1.17 -9.47 0.44
N SER A 104 -2.29 -9.99 0.93
CA SER A 104 -2.88 -11.25 0.46
C SER A 104 -1.91 -12.45 0.47
N GLY A 105 -0.91 -12.46 1.37
CA GLY A 105 0.14 -13.48 1.42
C GLY A 105 1.14 -13.44 0.26
N SER A 106 1.20 -12.33 -0.49
CA SER A 106 2.11 -12.15 -1.63
C SER A 106 2.89 -10.84 -1.53
N ILE A 107 3.99 -10.76 -2.28
CA ILE A 107 4.81 -9.56 -2.47
C ILE A 107 4.72 -9.19 -3.94
N TYR A 108 4.57 -7.90 -4.22
CA TYR A 108 4.46 -7.38 -5.57
C TYR A 108 5.44 -6.23 -5.79
N LYS A 109 6.15 -6.28 -6.92
CA LYS A 109 7.04 -5.22 -7.40
C LYS A 109 6.28 -4.26 -8.28
N LYS A 110 6.48 -2.96 -8.10
CA LYS A 110 5.92 -1.95 -9.00
C LYS A 110 6.51 -2.14 -10.41
N ALA A 111 5.64 -2.27 -11.41
CA ALA A 111 6.06 -2.26 -12.80
C ALA A 111 6.60 -0.86 -13.14
N LYS A 112 7.67 -0.82 -13.94
CA LYS A 112 8.22 0.42 -14.49
C LYS A 112 7.25 1.08 -15.46
#